data_AF-A0A6N9UFB0-F1
#
_entry.id   AF-A0A6N9UFB0-F1
#
_cell.length_a   1.000
_cell.length_b   1.000
_cell.length_c   1.000
_cell.angle_alpha   90.00
_cell.angle_beta   90.00
_cell.angle_gamma   90.00
#
_symmetry.space_group_name_H-M   'P 1'
#
loop_
_entity.id
_entity.type
_entity.pdbx_description
1 polymer ?
#
loop_
_entity_poly.entity_id
_entity_poly.type
_entity_poly.pdbx_seq_one_letter_code
_entity_poly.pdbx_strand_id
1 'polypeptide(L)'
;VLCAALRRWPGTPPDAAAFAALADQVGRHHLRTVLARSSAQASAFVTASAVAAGHFSFRQVCELAGLTLPEGERARTEPAVAGLLGPLVRPRVYDPLVAERLLGLLDADRRRVLHERAVRLARQEGFAPEVLGLLVSRISLDEPWVADALHAAGAAARRSGDHDAAVVLLDRALDHAAAARRHTETLLE
;
A
#
# COMPACT_ATOMS: atom_id res chain seq x y z
N VAL A 1 -5.97 10.03 22.92
CA VAL A 1 -5.32 8.80 23.44
C VAL A 1 -3.80 8.97 23.55
N LEU A 2 -3.10 9.33 22.47
CA LEU A 2 -1.65 9.56 22.50
C LEU A 2 -1.20 10.60 23.56
N CYS A 3 -1.84 11.78 23.60
CA CYS A 3 -1.55 12.79 24.63
C CYS A 3 -1.86 12.35 26.07
N ALA A 4 -2.72 11.34 26.26
CA ALA A 4 -2.98 10.78 27.58
C ALA A 4 -1.92 9.72 27.94
N ALA A 5 -1.46 8.93 26.96
CA ALA A 5 -0.35 8.00 27.14
C ALA A 5 0.96 8.73 27.47
N LEU A 6 1.27 9.82 26.76
CA LEU A 6 2.44 10.66 27.04
C LEU A 6 2.38 11.31 28.42
N ARG A 7 1.19 11.74 28.87
CA ARG A 7 1.00 12.30 30.22
C ARG A 7 1.19 11.28 31.35
N ARG A 8 1.07 9.99 31.05
CA ARG A 8 1.29 8.89 32.00
C ARG A 8 2.66 8.24 31.84
N TRP A 9 3.53 8.82 31.01
CA TRP A 9 4.86 8.29 30.76
C TRP A 9 5.71 8.37 32.04
N PRO A 10 6.31 7.27 32.50
CA PRO A 10 7.10 7.28 33.72
C PRO A 10 8.48 7.89 33.46
N GLY A 11 8.91 8.82 34.33
CA GLY A 11 10.27 9.35 34.32
C GLY A 11 10.54 10.36 33.19
N THR A 12 11.67 10.20 32.51
CA THR A 12 12.10 11.10 31.42
C THR A 12 11.20 10.97 30.19
N PRO A 13 10.91 12.08 29.48
CA PRO A 13 10.17 12.05 28.23
C PRO A 13 10.76 11.04 27.22
N PRO A 14 9.93 10.38 26.40
CA PRO A 14 10.42 9.45 25.39
C PRO A 14 11.33 10.18 24.40
N ASP A 15 12.40 9.51 23.97
CA ASP A 15 13.15 9.93 22.79
C ASP A 15 12.30 9.78 21.52
N ALA A 16 12.83 10.22 20.38
CA ALA A 16 12.10 10.20 19.11
C ALA A 16 11.67 8.79 18.67
N ALA A 17 12.51 7.77 18.93
CA ALA A 17 12.23 6.40 18.54
C ALA A 17 11.13 5.78 19.43
N ALA A 18 11.22 5.97 20.74
CA ALA A 18 10.22 5.55 21.71
C ALA A 18 8.87 6.25 21.46
N PHE A 19 8.89 7.53 21.11
CA PHE A 19 7.70 8.28 20.74
C PHE A 19 7.06 7.73 19.47
N ALA A 20 7.85 7.48 18.41
CA ALA A 20 7.36 6.92 17.15
C ALA A 20 6.74 5.53 17.34
N ALA A 21 7.38 4.67 18.14
CA ALA A 21 6.86 3.35 18.49
C ALA A 21 5.52 3.43 19.25
N LEU A 22 5.41 4.34 20.23
CA LEU A 22 4.16 4.58 20.95
C LEU A 22 3.05 5.09 20.02
N ALA A 23 3.37 6.07 19.16
CA ALA A 23 2.43 6.61 18.20
C ALA A 23 1.94 5.53 17.22
N ASP A 24 2.84 4.65 16.77
CA ASP A 24 2.47 3.52 15.92
C ASP A 24 1.56 2.52 16.65
N GLN A 25 1.91 2.13 17.89
CA GLN A 25 1.08 1.23 18.70
C GLN A 25 -0.32 1.80 18.93
N VAL A 26 -0.42 3.08 19.33
CA VAL A 26 -1.71 3.76 19.55
C VAL A 26 -2.51 3.86 18.25
N GLY A 27 -1.85 4.20 17.14
CA GLY A 27 -2.47 4.28 15.82
C GLY A 27 -3.04 2.94 15.35
N ARG A 28 -2.24 1.86 15.45
CA ARG A 28 -2.70 0.50 15.11
C ARG A 28 -3.82 0.02 16.02
N HIS A 29 -3.76 0.31 17.32
CA HIS A 29 -4.84 -0.04 18.24
C HIS A 29 -6.14 0.66 17.84
N HIS A 30 -6.08 1.97 17.57
CA HIS A 30 -7.25 2.72 17.11
C HIS A 30 -7.84 2.15 15.82
N LEU A 31 -7.00 1.85 14.82
CA LEU A 31 -7.44 1.23 13.57
C LEU A 31 -8.10 -0.14 13.80
N ARG A 32 -7.53 -1.00 14.66
CA ARG A 32 -8.17 -2.28 15.02
C ARG A 32 -9.56 -2.06 15.62
N THR A 33 -9.72 -1.09 16.51
CA THR A 33 -11.03 -0.77 17.11
C THR A 33 -12.04 -0.27 16.07
N VAL A 34 -11.61 0.58 15.14
CA VAL A 34 -12.47 1.07 14.06
C VAL A 34 -12.89 -0.10 13.16
N LEU A 35 -11.93 -0.89 12.67
CA LEU A 35 -12.20 -2.03 11.77
C LEU A 35 -13.04 -3.13 12.42
N ALA A 36 -12.84 -3.42 13.72
CA ALA A 36 -13.64 -4.41 14.45
C ALA A 36 -15.11 -4.01 14.58
N ARG A 37 -15.42 -2.71 14.47
CA ARG A 37 -16.79 -2.17 14.47
C ARG A 37 -17.34 -1.97 13.06
N SER A 38 -16.49 -2.08 12.03
CA SER A 38 -16.88 -1.94 10.64
C SER A 38 -17.42 -3.25 10.09
N SER A 39 -18.28 -3.16 9.09
CA SER A 39 -18.68 -4.32 8.31
C SER A 39 -17.47 -4.94 7.59
N ALA A 40 -17.55 -6.25 7.29
CA ALA A 40 -16.51 -6.94 6.53
C ALA A 40 -16.30 -6.30 5.14
N GLN A 41 -17.38 -5.84 4.50
CA GLN A 41 -17.33 -5.14 3.22
C GLN A 41 -16.61 -3.79 3.35
N ALA A 42 -16.90 -2.99 4.39
CA ALA A 42 -16.21 -1.73 4.65
C ALA A 42 -14.71 -1.94 4.90
N SER A 43 -14.35 -2.97 5.68
CA SER A 43 -12.96 -3.35 5.94
C SER A 43 -12.22 -3.79 4.67
N ALA A 44 -12.88 -4.59 3.82
CA ALA A 44 -12.31 -4.99 2.52
C ALA A 44 -12.10 -3.79 1.60
N PHE A 45 -13.09 -2.89 1.53
CA PHE A 45 -13.03 -1.70 0.68
C PHE A 45 -11.91 -0.73 1.09
N VAL A 46 -11.77 -0.42 2.39
CA VAL A 46 -10.72 0.49 2.86
C VAL A 46 -9.33 -0.13 2.71
N THR A 47 -9.21 -1.45 2.87
CA THR A 47 -7.95 -2.18 2.65
C THR A 47 -7.55 -2.18 1.18
N ALA A 48 -8.49 -2.45 0.27
CA ALA A 48 -8.27 -2.34 -1.17
C ALA A 48 -7.90 -0.91 -1.57
N SER A 49 -8.53 0.10 -0.97
CA SER A 49 -8.22 1.51 -1.18
C SER A 49 -6.79 1.88 -0.74
N ALA A 50 -6.27 1.26 0.31
CA ALA A 50 -4.88 1.44 0.75
C ALA A 50 -3.88 0.86 -0.25
N VAL A 51 -4.15 -0.32 -0.80
CA VAL A 51 -3.31 -0.92 -1.86
C VAL A 51 -3.39 -0.12 -3.16
N ALA A 52 -4.60 0.33 -3.52
CA ALA A 52 -4.82 1.12 -4.72
C ALA A 52 -4.16 2.50 -4.71
N ALA A 53 -3.95 3.08 -3.53
CA ALA A 53 -3.30 4.38 -3.31
C ALA A 53 -3.80 5.52 -4.21
N GLY A 54 -5.06 5.47 -4.66
CA GLY A 54 -5.66 6.47 -5.53
C GLY A 54 -5.27 6.37 -7.01
N HIS A 55 -4.62 5.29 -7.43
CA HIS A 55 -4.37 5.00 -8.85
C HIS A 55 -5.56 4.29 -9.52
N PHE A 56 -6.31 3.51 -8.74
CA PHE A 56 -7.43 2.73 -9.23
C PHE A 56 -8.71 3.56 -9.21
N SER A 57 -9.56 3.35 -10.20
CA SER A 57 -10.94 3.86 -10.18
C SER A 57 -11.76 3.18 -9.09
N PHE A 58 -12.88 3.79 -8.69
CA PHE A 58 -13.83 3.17 -7.77
C PHE A 58 -14.22 1.74 -8.16
N ARG A 59 -14.52 1.50 -9.45
CA ARG A 59 -14.87 0.16 -9.96
C ARG A 59 -13.75 -0.86 -9.68
N GLN A 60 -12.51 -0.49 -9.98
CA GLN A 60 -11.37 -1.38 -9.81
C GLN A 60 -11.04 -1.61 -8.32
N VAL A 61 -11.32 -0.63 -7.45
CA VAL A 61 -11.22 -0.83 -5.99
C VAL A 61 -12.28 -1.81 -5.48
N CYS A 62 -13.52 -1.72 -5.98
CA CYS A 62 -14.56 -2.71 -5.66
C CYS A 62 -14.16 -4.12 -6.10
N GLU A 63 -13.64 -4.25 -7.32
CA GLU A 63 -13.13 -5.52 -7.84
C GLU A 63 -12.00 -6.08 -6.97
N LEU A 64 -11.03 -5.25 -6.59
CA LEU A 64 -9.93 -5.64 -5.71
C LEU A 64 -10.42 -6.08 -4.32
N ALA A 65 -11.47 -5.43 -3.80
CA ALA A 65 -12.14 -5.78 -2.55
C ALA A 65 -13.05 -7.02 -2.67
N GLY A 66 -13.28 -7.55 -3.87
CA GLY A 66 -14.22 -8.65 -4.11
C GLY A 66 -15.68 -8.25 -3.93
N LEU A 67 -16.03 -7.00 -4.23
CA LEU A 67 -17.36 -6.42 -4.06
C LEU A 67 -18.00 -6.07 -5.41
N THR A 68 -19.32 -6.22 -5.48
CA THR A 68 -20.11 -5.59 -6.55
C THR A 68 -20.15 -4.07 -6.38
N LEU A 69 -20.48 -3.33 -7.44
CA LEU A 69 -20.59 -1.86 -7.36
C LEU A 69 -21.59 -1.38 -6.28
N PRO A 70 -22.82 -1.95 -6.17
CA PRO A 70 -23.75 -1.54 -5.12
C PRO A 70 -23.29 -1.88 -3.70
N GLU A 71 -22.48 -2.93 -3.53
CA GLU A 71 -21.86 -3.26 -2.24
C GLU A 71 -20.74 -2.27 -1.92
N GLY A 72 -19.90 -1.92 -2.89
CA GLY A 72 -18.85 -0.91 -2.73
C GLY A 72 -19.41 0.47 -2.32
N GLU A 73 -20.53 0.87 -2.91
CA GLU A 73 -21.23 2.13 -2.58
C GLU A 73 -21.69 2.16 -1.13
N ARG A 74 -22.17 1.03 -0.59
CA ARG A 74 -22.52 0.90 0.83
C ARG A 74 -21.26 0.84 1.69
N ALA A 75 -20.30 0.00 1.31
CA ALA A 75 -19.07 -0.27 2.03
C ALA A 75 -18.18 0.96 2.24
N ARG A 76 -18.17 1.92 1.30
CA ARG A 76 -17.36 3.15 1.43
C ARG A 76 -17.87 4.12 2.50
N THR A 77 -19.13 4.00 2.93
CA THR A 77 -19.76 4.97 3.83
C THR A 77 -19.12 4.95 5.22
N GLU A 78 -18.95 3.77 5.83
CA GLU A 78 -18.40 3.68 7.19
C GLU A 78 -16.96 4.19 7.27
N PRO A 79 -16.02 3.80 6.37
CA PRO A 79 -14.66 4.31 6.39
C PRO A 79 -14.58 5.80 6.06
N ALA A 80 -15.48 6.34 5.22
CA ALA A 80 -15.55 7.76 4.95
C ALA A 80 -16.01 8.57 6.18
N VAL A 81 -17.05 8.12 6.89
CA VAL A 81 -17.51 8.74 8.15
C VAL A 81 -16.43 8.65 9.23
N ALA A 82 -15.67 7.56 9.28
CA ALA A 82 -14.52 7.41 10.16
C ALA A 82 -13.30 8.26 9.75
N GLY A 83 -13.38 9.02 8.65
CA GLY A 83 -12.29 9.86 8.16
C GLY A 83 -11.11 9.09 7.58
N LEU A 84 -11.28 7.81 7.23
CA LEU A 84 -10.23 6.97 6.68
C LEU A 84 -10.02 7.18 5.17
N LEU A 85 -11.05 7.59 4.44
CA LEU A 85 -11.00 7.71 2.98
C LEU A 85 -10.85 9.16 2.50
N GLY A 86 -10.08 9.32 1.42
CA GLY A 86 -9.93 10.54 0.64
C GLY A 86 -10.96 10.62 -0.52
N PRO A 87 -10.57 11.13 -1.70
CA PRO A 87 -11.50 11.39 -2.81
C PRO A 87 -12.36 10.21 -3.27
N LEU A 88 -13.59 10.49 -3.67
CA LEU A 88 -14.60 9.49 -4.03
C LEU A 88 -14.35 8.79 -5.39
N VAL A 89 -13.73 9.48 -6.35
CA VAL A 89 -13.55 8.96 -7.73
C VAL A 89 -12.42 7.93 -7.81
N ARG A 90 -11.31 8.21 -7.11
CA ARG A 90 -10.17 7.32 -6.97
C ARG A 90 -9.93 7.09 -5.48
N PRO A 91 -10.61 6.09 -4.89
CA PRO A 91 -10.53 5.85 -3.47
C PRO A 91 -9.09 5.62 -3.03
N ARG A 92 -8.71 6.31 -1.96
CA ARG A 92 -7.45 6.12 -1.25
C ARG A 92 -7.68 6.33 0.22
N VAL A 93 -6.84 5.73 1.05
CA VAL A 93 -6.77 6.13 2.46
C VAL A 93 -6.22 7.55 2.52
N TYR A 94 -6.83 8.39 3.37
CA TYR A 94 -6.56 9.83 3.41
C TYR A 94 -5.09 10.13 3.75
N ASP A 95 -4.54 9.41 4.72
CA ASP A 95 -3.19 9.59 5.25
C ASP A 95 -2.31 8.38 4.91
N PRO A 96 -1.12 8.57 4.30
CA PRO A 96 -0.22 7.47 3.94
C PRO A 96 0.23 6.60 5.14
N LEU A 97 0.46 7.20 6.30
CA LEU A 97 0.86 6.46 7.51
C LEU A 97 -0.31 5.61 8.03
N VAL A 98 -1.55 6.09 7.89
CA VAL A 98 -2.74 5.29 8.17
C VAL A 98 -2.86 4.12 7.18
N ALA A 99 -2.55 4.33 5.90
CA ALA A 99 -2.54 3.27 4.89
C ALA A 99 -1.48 2.20 5.24
N GLU A 100 -0.27 2.60 5.59
CA GLU A 100 0.80 1.68 6.01
C GLU A 100 0.41 0.86 7.23
N ARG A 101 -0.18 1.51 8.25
CA ARG A 101 -0.67 0.82 9.45
C ARG A 101 -1.78 -0.15 9.12
N LEU A 102 -2.74 0.23 8.27
CA LEU A 102 -3.83 -0.63 7.83
C LEU A 102 -3.29 -1.89 7.15
N LEU A 103 -2.35 -1.74 6.20
CA LEU A 103 -1.70 -2.87 5.54
C LEU A 103 -0.86 -3.70 6.52
N GLY A 104 -0.25 -3.06 7.53
CA GLY A 104 0.46 -3.72 8.62
C GLY A 104 -0.41 -4.44 9.65
N LEU A 105 -1.75 -4.35 9.54
CA LEU A 105 -2.69 -5.16 10.32
C LEU A 105 -3.05 -6.48 9.62
N LEU A 106 -2.79 -6.59 8.31
CA LEU A 106 -2.96 -7.84 7.58
C LEU A 106 -1.81 -8.79 7.92
N ASP A 107 -2.12 -10.09 7.94
CA ASP A 107 -1.06 -11.09 7.85
C ASP A 107 -0.33 -11.01 6.50
N ALA A 108 0.90 -11.52 6.48
CA ALA A 108 1.78 -11.41 5.33
C ALA A 108 1.18 -12.05 4.06
N ASP A 109 0.44 -13.15 4.20
CA ASP A 109 -0.15 -13.87 3.07
C ASP A 109 -1.31 -13.09 2.45
N ARG A 110 -2.25 -12.62 3.26
CA ARG A 110 -3.35 -11.77 2.79
C ARG A 110 -2.84 -10.49 2.13
N ARG A 111 -1.82 -9.86 2.71
CA ARG A 111 -1.20 -8.66 2.14
C ARG A 111 -0.59 -8.97 0.78
N ARG A 112 0.18 -10.05 0.67
CA ARG A 112 0.79 -10.51 -0.58
C ARG A 112 -0.26 -10.76 -1.66
N VAL A 113 -1.27 -11.57 -1.36
CA VAL A 113 -2.36 -11.91 -2.30
C VAL A 113 -3.09 -10.65 -2.79
N LEU A 114 -3.34 -9.68 -1.91
CA LEU A 114 -4.02 -8.44 -2.29
C LEU A 114 -3.14 -7.58 -3.22
N HIS A 115 -1.85 -7.46 -2.94
CA HIS A 115 -0.92 -6.75 -3.83
C HIS A 115 -0.76 -7.46 -5.18
N GLU A 116 -0.66 -8.79 -5.21
CA GLU A 116 -0.60 -9.57 -6.46
C GLU A 116 -1.86 -9.36 -7.31
N ARG A 117 -3.05 -9.36 -6.70
CA ARG A 117 -4.31 -9.04 -7.39
C ARG A 117 -4.30 -7.63 -7.96
N ALA A 118 -3.82 -6.65 -7.19
CA ALA A 118 -3.74 -5.26 -7.64
C ALA A 118 -2.78 -5.12 -8.83
N VAL A 119 -1.61 -5.76 -8.80
CA VAL A 119 -0.66 -5.77 -9.91
C VAL A 119 -1.27 -6.40 -11.16
N ARG A 120 -1.92 -7.56 -11.01
CA ARG A 120 -2.58 -8.24 -12.14
C ARG A 120 -3.65 -7.36 -12.77
N LEU A 121 -4.52 -6.77 -11.95
CA LEU A 121 -5.57 -5.86 -12.43
C LEU A 121 -4.98 -4.64 -13.14
N ALA A 122 -3.98 -4.00 -12.54
CA ALA A 122 -3.31 -2.84 -13.14
C ALA A 122 -2.66 -3.18 -14.50
N ARG A 123 -2.08 -4.37 -14.66
CA ARG A 123 -1.52 -4.83 -15.94
C ARG A 123 -2.60 -5.07 -16.99
N GLN A 124 -3.68 -5.76 -16.62
CA GLN A 124 -4.81 -6.02 -17.51
C GLN A 124 -5.44 -4.74 -18.03
N GLU A 125 -5.47 -3.71 -17.19
CA GLU A 125 -6.06 -2.40 -17.48
C GLU A 125 -5.05 -1.41 -18.10
N GLY A 126 -3.82 -1.85 -18.40
CA GLY A 126 -2.82 -1.03 -19.10
C GLY A 126 -2.33 0.18 -18.30
N PHE A 127 -2.15 0.03 -16.99
CA PHE A 127 -1.65 1.11 -16.13
C PHE A 127 -0.24 1.55 -16.56
N ALA A 128 0.07 2.82 -16.30
CA ALA A 128 1.36 3.39 -16.62
C ALA A 128 2.50 2.62 -15.89
N PRO A 129 3.67 2.42 -16.52
CA PRO A 129 4.77 1.66 -15.95
C PRO A 129 5.21 2.15 -14.57
N GLU A 130 5.12 3.45 -14.29
CA GLU A 130 5.50 4.00 -12.99
C GLU A 130 4.56 3.54 -11.87
N VAL A 131 3.27 3.43 -12.16
CA VAL A 131 2.28 2.93 -11.19
C VAL A 131 2.48 1.43 -10.97
N LEU A 132 2.73 0.67 -12.04
CA LEU A 132 3.05 -0.76 -11.94
C LEU A 132 4.30 -0.96 -11.07
N GLY A 133 5.35 -0.16 -11.29
CA GLY A 133 6.59 -0.19 -10.49
C GLY A 133 6.34 0.06 -9.00
N LEU A 134 5.50 1.03 -8.66
CA LEU A 134 5.11 1.29 -7.27
C LEU A 134 4.37 0.10 -6.65
N LEU A 135 3.44 -0.53 -7.38
CA LEU A 135 2.69 -1.69 -6.88
C LEU A 135 3.60 -2.90 -6.67
N VAL A 136 4.47 -3.22 -7.63
CA VAL A 136 5.40 -4.36 -7.52
C VAL A 136 6.49 -4.13 -6.49
N SER A 137 6.84 -2.88 -6.17
CA SER A 137 7.79 -2.58 -5.08
C SER A 137 7.31 -3.10 -3.71
N ARG A 138 6.05 -3.49 -3.56
CA ARG A 138 5.51 -4.01 -2.29
C ARG A 138 5.49 -5.54 -2.21
N ILE A 139 5.89 -6.23 -3.28
CA ILE A 139 5.94 -7.69 -3.37
C ILE A 139 7.23 -8.15 -4.06
N SER A 140 7.46 -9.47 -4.07
CA SER A 140 8.51 -10.10 -4.87
C SER A 140 7.85 -10.75 -6.08
N LEU A 141 8.20 -10.29 -7.27
CA LEU A 141 7.75 -10.86 -8.54
C LEU A 141 8.95 -11.03 -9.47
N ASP A 142 9.12 -12.24 -9.99
CA ASP A 142 10.21 -12.58 -10.90
C ASP A 142 9.69 -12.65 -12.33
N GLU A 143 9.23 -11.51 -12.84
CA GLU A 143 8.80 -11.37 -14.23
C GLU A 143 9.68 -10.38 -15.00
N PRO A 144 9.97 -10.60 -16.30
CA PRO A 144 10.93 -9.77 -17.04
C PRO A 144 10.61 -8.27 -17.10
N TRP A 145 9.33 -7.90 -17.10
CA TRP A 145 8.88 -6.51 -17.17
C TRP A 145 9.04 -5.74 -15.84
N VAL A 146 9.31 -6.44 -14.73
CA VAL A 146 9.39 -5.83 -13.39
C VAL A 146 10.56 -4.86 -13.30
N ALA A 147 11.71 -5.17 -13.92
CA ALA A 147 12.87 -4.29 -13.93
C ALA A 147 12.54 -2.95 -14.60
N ASP A 148 11.88 -2.97 -15.77
CA ASP A 148 11.49 -1.77 -16.50
C ASP A 148 10.44 -0.94 -15.74
N ALA A 149 9.46 -1.59 -15.12
CA ALA A 149 8.45 -0.92 -14.31
C ALA A 149 9.05 -0.25 -13.06
N LEU A 150 9.94 -0.94 -12.35
CA LEU A 150 10.68 -0.38 -11.21
C LEU A 150 11.56 0.80 -11.64
N HIS A 151 12.23 0.69 -12.79
CA HIS A 151 13.03 1.79 -13.34
C HIS A 151 12.16 3.01 -13.66
N ALA A 152 11.01 2.82 -14.31
CA ALA A 152 10.07 3.89 -14.63
C ALA A 152 9.55 4.59 -13.35
N ALA A 153 9.19 3.82 -12.34
CA ALA A 153 8.78 4.35 -11.03
C ALA A 153 9.91 5.13 -10.34
N GLY A 154 11.13 4.60 -10.30
CA GLY A 154 12.29 5.28 -9.75
C GLY A 154 12.63 6.58 -10.50
N ALA A 155 12.50 6.57 -11.83
CA ALA A 155 12.69 7.77 -12.64
C ALA A 155 11.61 8.83 -12.36
N ALA A 156 10.35 8.44 -12.12
CA ALA A 156 9.30 9.36 -11.71
C ALA A 156 9.52 9.93 -10.31
N ALA A 157 9.91 9.09 -9.33
CA ALA A 157 10.26 9.54 -7.97
C ALA A 157 11.39 10.58 -8.00
N ARG A 158 12.42 10.35 -8.82
CA ARG A 158 13.50 11.32 -9.05
C ARG A 158 12.98 12.65 -9.62
N ARG A 159 12.09 12.60 -10.62
CA ARG A 159 11.48 13.81 -11.21
C ARG A 159 10.63 14.60 -10.21
N SER A 160 9.99 13.92 -9.26
CA SER A 160 9.21 14.57 -8.20
C SER A 160 10.05 15.03 -6.99
N GLY A 161 11.36 14.77 -6.99
CA GLY A 161 12.27 15.13 -5.90
C GLY A 161 12.27 14.15 -4.71
N ASP A 162 11.62 13.00 -4.84
CA ASP A 162 11.66 11.92 -3.84
C ASP A 162 12.89 11.03 -4.10
N HIS A 163 14.05 11.55 -3.69
CA HIS A 163 15.34 10.93 -3.97
C HIS A 163 15.51 9.60 -3.22
N ASP A 164 14.98 9.50 -2.00
CA ASP A 164 15.06 8.29 -1.19
C ASP A 164 14.27 7.14 -1.86
N ALA A 165 13.03 7.41 -2.29
CA ALA A 165 12.26 6.42 -3.04
C ALA A 165 12.91 6.09 -4.39
N ALA A 166 13.50 7.08 -5.07
CA ALA A 166 14.18 6.87 -6.34
C ALA A 166 15.35 5.89 -6.20
N VAL A 167 16.22 6.05 -5.19
CA VAL A 167 17.35 5.13 -4.93
C VAL A 167 16.83 3.72 -4.70
N VAL A 168 15.87 3.55 -3.79
CA VAL A 168 15.32 2.22 -3.46
C VAL A 168 14.72 1.51 -4.68
N LEU A 169 13.97 2.24 -5.52
CA LEU A 169 13.33 1.67 -6.70
C LEU A 169 14.35 1.33 -7.80
N LEU A 170 15.34 2.20 -8.02
CA LEU A 170 16.36 2.00 -9.05
C LEU A 170 17.33 0.87 -8.68
N ASP A 171 17.74 0.75 -7.42
CA ASP A 171 18.58 -0.36 -6.95
C ASP A 171 17.87 -1.70 -7.17
N ARG A 172 16.59 -1.78 -6.80
CA ARG A 172 15.80 -2.99 -7.05
C ARG A 172 15.63 -3.30 -8.54
N ALA A 173 15.50 -2.28 -9.39
CA ALA A 173 15.45 -2.49 -10.84
C ALA A 173 16.75 -3.13 -11.35
N LEU A 174 17.91 -2.69 -10.84
CA LEU A 174 19.22 -3.25 -11.18
C LEU A 174 19.35 -4.71 -10.73
N ASP A 175 18.90 -5.03 -9.52
CA ASP A 175 18.92 -6.40 -8.98
C ASP A 175 18.09 -7.35 -9.86
N HIS A 176 16.88 -6.94 -10.25
CA HIS A 176 16.02 -7.72 -11.14
C HIS A 176 16.63 -7.89 -12.54
N ALA A 177 17.22 -6.83 -13.11
CA ALA A 177 17.88 -6.91 -14.41
C ALA A 177 19.12 -7.82 -14.39
N ALA A 178 19.87 -7.86 -13.29
CA ALA A 178 20.98 -8.78 -13.11
C ALA A 178 20.51 -10.23 -12.99
N ALA A 179 19.42 -10.48 -12.25
CA ALA A 179 18.81 -11.82 -12.14
C ALA A 179 18.31 -12.35 -13.50
N ALA A 180 17.64 -11.52 -14.29
CA ALA A 180 17.14 -11.90 -15.62
C ALA A 180 18.27 -12.25 -16.59
N ARG A 181 19.39 -11.52 -16.56
CA ARG A 181 20.58 -11.81 -17.37
C ARG A 181 21.19 -13.17 -17.04
N ARG A 182 21.41 -13.44 -15.75
CA ARG A 182 21.91 -14.76 -15.29
C ARG A 182 21.01 -15.90 -15.72
N HIS A 183 19.68 -15.73 -15.60
CA HIS A 183 18.73 -16.75 -16.04
C HIS A 183 18.82 -17.02 -17.55
N THR A 184 18.99 -15.96 -18.35
CA THR A 184 19.14 -16.08 -19.80
C THR A 184 20.43 -16.83 -20.16
N GLU A 185 21.54 -16.54 -19.48
CA GLU A 185 22.81 -17.26 -19.64
C GLU A 185 22.67 -18.75 -19.30
N THR A 186 21.97 -19.09 -18.21
CA THR A 186 21.70 -20.49 -17.84
C THR A 186 20.84 -21.24 -18.86
N LEU A 187 19.93 -20.56 -19.56
CA LEU A 187 19.09 -21.19 -20.60
C LEU A 187 19.82 -21.40 -21.94
N LEU A 188 21.00 -20.80 -22.11
CA LEU A 188 21.81 -20.89 -23.33
C LEU A 188 22.98 -21.90 -23.22
N GLU A 189 23.19 -22.49 -22.04
CA GLU A 189 24.13 -23.60 -21.76
C GLU A 189 23.46 -24.97 -21.90
#